data_AF-A0A4R5IL70-F1
#
_entry.id   AF-A0A4R5IL70-F1
#
_cell.length_a   1.000
_cell.length_b   1.000
_cell.length_c   1.000
_cell.angle_alpha   90.00
_cell.angle_beta   90.00
_cell.angle_gamma   90.00
#
_symmetry.space_group_name_H-M   'P 1'
#
loop_
_entity.id
_entity.type
_entity.pdbx_description
1 polymer ?
#
loop_
_entity_poly.entity_id
_entity_poly.type
_entity_poly.pdbx_seq_one_letter_code
_entity_poly.pdbx_strand_id
1 'polypeptide(L)'
;MIREASDAGGRAGYTESSPELEQWLARHIAQGFAADALVLSMLRSGYDDGFARRAVAAAFGADVAAGRPARPEPARTAAPPQARSTAAAFVADGGDRQVPILFRLASPQIRLYQQLLSADECDALVALSRGRLARSPVVNPDTGDENLIDARTSMGAMFQVGEHALIERIEARIAAVTGVPAEHGEGLQILNYKPGGEYQPHFDFFNPQRPGEARQLTVGGQRIATLVIYLNTPAAGGATAFPRLGLEVAPVKGNAVYFSYLLPDGMLDERTLHAGLPVAEGEKWIATKWLRERPYRSEA
;
A
#
# COMPACT_ATOMS: atom_id res chain seq x y z
N MET A 1 -39.94 35.89 21.18
CA MET A 1 -40.12 34.61 21.88
C MET A 1 -39.45 33.55 21.02
N ILE A 2 -38.34 33.02 21.52
CA ILE A 2 -37.40 32.13 20.83
C ILE A 2 -38.03 30.73 20.74
N ARG A 3 -37.93 30.09 19.58
CA ARG A 3 -37.86 28.62 19.46
C ARG A 3 -36.90 28.25 18.34
N GLU A 4 -35.69 27.87 18.75
CA GLU A 4 -34.81 27.00 18.00
C GLU A 4 -35.47 25.62 17.85
N ALA A 5 -35.30 25.00 16.70
CA ALA A 5 -35.35 23.55 16.55
C ALA A 5 -34.20 23.17 15.61
N SER A 6 -33.10 22.76 16.22
CA SER A 6 -32.05 21.96 15.62
C SER A 6 -32.62 20.62 15.16
N ASP A 7 -32.30 20.19 13.95
CA ASP A 7 -32.18 18.76 13.69
C ASP A 7 -31.00 18.51 12.75
N ALA A 8 -29.89 18.12 13.35
CA ALA A 8 -28.72 17.59 12.68
C ALA A 8 -28.98 16.09 12.48
N GLY A 9 -29.41 15.71 11.28
CA GLY A 9 -29.57 14.31 10.89
C GLY A 9 -28.21 13.60 10.83
N GLY A 10 -27.76 13.05 11.96
CA GLY A 10 -26.67 12.08 12.01
C GLY A 10 -27.08 10.82 11.25
N ARG A 11 -26.25 10.38 10.29
CA ARG A 11 -26.39 9.06 9.66
C ARG A 11 -26.40 7.99 10.75
N ALA A 12 -27.55 7.35 10.97
CA ALA A 12 -27.65 6.19 11.86
C ALA A 12 -26.78 5.07 11.27
N GLY A 13 -25.66 4.77 11.92
CA GLY A 13 -24.79 3.67 11.53
C GLY A 13 -25.48 2.31 11.73
N TYR A 14 -25.05 1.30 10.99
CA TYR A 14 -25.51 -0.07 11.21
C TYR A 14 -25.20 -0.50 12.65
N THR A 15 -26.21 -0.99 13.37
CA THR A 15 -26.14 -1.31 14.81
C THR A 15 -26.49 -2.78 15.12
N GLU A 16 -26.66 -3.60 14.10
CA GLU A 16 -27.08 -5.01 14.22
C GLU A 16 -26.08 -5.95 13.53
N SER A 17 -25.97 -7.18 14.07
CA SER A 17 -25.11 -8.24 13.52
C SER A 17 -25.80 -8.96 12.37
N SER A 18 -25.03 -9.47 11.41
CA SER A 18 -25.51 -10.35 10.34
C SER A 18 -24.62 -11.58 10.20
N PRO A 19 -25.13 -12.69 9.63
CA PRO A 19 -24.32 -13.88 9.35
C PRO A 19 -23.08 -13.59 8.50
N GLU A 20 -23.17 -12.65 7.58
CA GLU A 20 -22.07 -12.21 6.72
C GLU A 20 -21.01 -11.45 7.53
N LEU A 21 -21.44 -10.58 8.46
CA LEU A 21 -20.53 -9.86 9.36
C LEU A 21 -19.80 -10.83 10.31
N GLU A 22 -20.51 -11.82 10.83
CA GLU A 22 -19.93 -12.84 11.72
C GLU A 22 -18.91 -13.71 10.99
N GLN A 23 -19.25 -14.17 9.77
CA GLN A 23 -18.31 -14.91 8.93
C GLN A 23 -17.11 -14.06 8.51
N TRP A 24 -17.32 -12.77 8.26
CA TRP A 24 -16.26 -11.83 7.96
C TRP A 24 -15.31 -11.65 9.15
N LEU A 25 -15.85 -11.42 10.36
CA LEU A 25 -15.07 -11.30 11.60
C LEU A 25 -14.28 -12.57 11.87
N ALA A 26 -14.95 -13.74 11.88
CA ALA A 26 -14.29 -15.02 12.13
C ALA A 26 -13.14 -15.30 11.16
N ARG A 27 -13.35 -15.01 9.87
CA ARG A 27 -12.32 -15.20 8.83
C ARG A 27 -11.12 -14.29 9.04
N HIS A 28 -11.33 -13.01 9.34
CA HIS A 28 -10.22 -12.07 9.52
C HIS A 28 -9.50 -12.26 10.86
N ILE A 29 -10.20 -12.67 11.91
CA ILE A 29 -9.57 -13.11 13.16
C ILE A 29 -8.70 -14.34 12.90
N ALA A 30 -9.20 -15.34 12.17
CA ALA A 30 -8.42 -16.53 11.82
C ALA A 30 -7.18 -16.21 10.96
N GLN A 31 -7.22 -15.11 10.19
CA GLN A 31 -6.11 -14.57 9.41
C GLN A 31 -5.15 -13.67 10.23
N GLY A 32 -5.41 -13.45 11.51
CA GLY A 32 -4.52 -12.73 12.43
C GLY A 32 -4.73 -11.22 12.49
N PHE A 33 -5.81 -10.68 11.93
CA PHE A 33 -6.10 -9.24 12.03
C PHE A 33 -6.42 -8.85 13.46
N ALA A 34 -5.80 -7.78 13.96
CA ALA A 34 -6.04 -7.26 15.32
C ALA A 34 -7.42 -6.59 15.47
N ALA A 35 -7.96 -6.61 16.69
CA ALA A 35 -9.28 -6.07 17.01
C ALA A 35 -9.47 -4.62 16.54
N ASP A 36 -8.51 -3.73 16.81
CA ASP A 36 -8.63 -2.32 16.44
C ASP A 36 -8.72 -2.12 14.91
N ALA A 37 -8.05 -2.98 14.13
CA ALA A 37 -8.11 -2.93 12.66
C ALA A 37 -9.50 -3.34 12.15
N LEU A 38 -10.14 -4.33 12.78
CA LEU A 38 -11.49 -4.77 12.43
C LEU A 38 -12.54 -3.73 12.85
N VAL A 39 -12.39 -3.11 14.02
CA VAL A 39 -13.26 -2.01 14.47
C VAL A 39 -13.18 -0.85 13.49
N LEU A 40 -11.97 -0.45 13.09
CA LEU A 40 -11.78 0.63 12.12
C LEU A 40 -12.40 0.31 10.75
N SER A 41 -12.29 -0.95 10.31
CA SER A 41 -12.93 -1.41 9.08
C SER A 41 -14.45 -1.32 9.17
N MET A 42 -15.06 -1.75 10.28
CA MET A 42 -16.49 -1.64 10.50
C MET A 42 -16.97 -0.18 10.56
N LEU A 43 -16.24 0.69 11.25
CA LEU A 43 -16.52 2.13 11.29
C LEU A 43 -16.55 2.74 9.88
N ARG A 44 -15.57 2.38 9.04
CA ARG A 44 -15.49 2.86 7.65
C ARG A 44 -16.61 2.28 6.76
N SER A 45 -17.12 1.11 7.10
CA SER A 45 -18.31 0.52 6.46
C SER A 45 -19.63 1.08 7.00
N GLY A 46 -19.60 2.10 7.87
CA GLY A 46 -20.78 2.79 8.37
C GLY A 46 -21.45 2.11 9.56
N TYR A 47 -20.77 1.20 10.25
CA TYR A 47 -21.24 0.67 11.53
C TYR A 47 -21.02 1.68 12.66
N ASP A 48 -21.93 1.68 13.63
CA ASP A 48 -21.78 2.46 14.86
C ASP A 48 -20.53 2.04 15.65
N ASP A 49 -19.83 3.00 16.28
CA ASP A 49 -18.58 2.74 17.04
C ASP A 49 -18.81 1.79 18.21
N GLY A 50 -19.89 1.99 18.96
CA GLY A 50 -20.24 1.13 20.07
C GLY A 50 -20.56 -0.28 19.60
N PHE A 51 -21.30 -0.41 18.52
CA PHE A 51 -21.61 -1.70 17.90
C PHE A 51 -20.34 -2.41 17.38
N ALA A 52 -19.50 -1.71 16.61
CA ALA A 52 -18.29 -2.26 16.03
C ALA A 52 -17.33 -2.82 17.09
N ARG A 53 -17.10 -2.07 18.16
CA ARG A 53 -16.25 -2.51 19.28
C ARG A 53 -16.81 -3.76 19.96
N ARG A 54 -18.13 -3.80 20.21
CA ARG A 54 -18.78 -4.96 20.85
C ARG A 54 -18.75 -6.20 19.96
N ALA A 55 -19.05 -6.05 18.67
CA ALA A 55 -19.07 -7.15 17.71
C ALA A 55 -17.67 -7.79 17.55
N VAL A 56 -16.63 -6.96 17.42
CA VAL A 56 -15.24 -7.44 17.34
C VAL A 56 -14.82 -8.12 18.64
N ALA A 57 -15.10 -7.51 19.80
CA ALA A 57 -14.75 -8.10 21.10
C ALA A 57 -15.42 -9.47 21.31
N ALA A 58 -16.69 -9.61 20.93
CA ALA A 58 -17.41 -10.87 21.01
C ALA A 58 -16.80 -11.95 20.11
N ALA A 59 -16.42 -11.59 18.87
CA ALA A 59 -15.81 -12.52 17.93
C ALA A 59 -14.43 -13.02 18.39
N PHE A 60 -13.62 -12.15 19.01
CA PHE A 60 -12.36 -12.56 19.64
C PHE A 60 -12.57 -13.44 20.88
N GLY A 61 -13.57 -13.13 21.70
CA GLY A 61 -13.93 -13.96 22.85
C GLY A 61 -14.35 -15.38 22.45
N ALA A 62 -15.05 -15.52 21.32
CA ALA A 62 -15.43 -16.81 20.76
C ALA A 62 -14.22 -17.63 20.24
N ASP A 63 -13.20 -16.97 19.65
CA ASP A 63 -11.98 -17.64 19.17
C ASP A 63 -11.10 -18.14 20.33
N VAL A 64 -11.02 -17.38 21.43
CA VAL A 64 -10.31 -17.80 22.66
C VAL A 64 -11.01 -18.99 23.32
N ALA A 65 -12.35 -19.01 23.34
CA ALA A 65 -13.12 -20.14 23.87
C ALA A 65 -12.99 -21.41 23.02
N ALA A 66 -12.61 -21.29 21.75
CA ALA A 66 -12.38 -22.42 20.83
C ALA A 66 -11.01 -23.11 20.99
N GLY A 67 -10.18 -22.69 21.96
CA GLY A 67 -9.06 -23.51 22.46
C GLY A 67 -7.83 -23.63 21.55
N ARG A 68 -7.48 -22.58 20.80
CA ARG A 68 -6.25 -22.56 19.99
C ARG A 68 -5.04 -22.16 20.85
N PRO A 69 -3.91 -22.88 20.83
CA PRO A 69 -2.79 -22.60 21.73
C PRO A 69 -2.10 -21.27 21.38
N ALA A 70 -1.64 -20.56 22.42
CA ALA A 70 -0.77 -19.41 22.29
C ALA A 70 0.51 -19.79 21.55
N ARG A 71 0.90 -18.95 20.58
CA ARG A 71 2.11 -19.11 19.76
C ARG A 71 3.37 -19.11 20.65
N PRO A 72 4.37 -19.98 20.41
CA PRO A 72 5.60 -19.96 21.20
C PRO A 72 6.41 -18.68 20.93
N GLU A 73 6.94 -18.09 22.00
CA GLU A 73 7.91 -16.99 21.91
C GLU A 73 9.15 -17.44 21.11
N PRO A 74 9.64 -16.64 20.14
CA PRO A 74 10.88 -16.97 19.45
C PRO A 74 12.06 -16.85 20.43
N ALA A 75 12.93 -17.85 20.38
CA ALA A 75 14.19 -17.87 21.12
C ALA A 75 15.02 -16.63 20.80
N ARG A 76 15.52 -15.95 21.83
CA ARG A 76 16.43 -14.81 21.71
C ARG A 76 17.75 -15.26 21.09
N THR A 77 17.91 -15.06 19.79
CA THR A 77 19.23 -15.08 19.14
C THR A 77 19.81 -13.67 19.10
N ALA A 78 21.13 -13.59 19.27
CA ALA A 78 21.88 -12.35 19.45
C ALA A 78 21.56 -11.28 18.40
N ALA A 79 21.46 -10.03 18.87
CA ALA A 79 21.18 -8.86 18.04
C ALA A 79 22.21 -8.74 16.90
N PRO A 80 21.78 -8.44 15.65
CA PRO A 80 22.71 -8.11 14.57
C PRO A 80 23.50 -6.86 14.94
N PRO A 81 24.73 -6.70 14.39
CA PRO A 81 25.57 -5.55 14.70
C PRO A 81 24.79 -4.28 14.38
N GLN A 82 24.58 -3.45 15.40
CA GLN A 82 24.01 -2.12 15.22
C GLN A 82 24.90 -1.40 14.20
N ALA A 83 24.37 -1.19 13.01
CA ALA A 83 25.02 -0.39 12.00
C ALA A 83 25.31 0.98 12.64
N ARG A 84 26.59 1.27 12.79
CA ARG A 84 27.09 2.56 13.27
C ARG A 84 26.38 3.64 12.47
N SER A 85 25.70 4.54 13.18
CA SER A 85 25.14 5.77 12.62
C SER A 85 26.27 6.60 12.01
N THR A 86 26.57 6.37 10.73
CA THR A 86 27.03 7.45 9.87
C THR A 86 25.84 8.38 9.71
N ALA A 87 26.03 9.68 9.90
CA ALA A 87 24.96 10.66 9.73
C ALA A 87 24.32 10.45 8.35
N ALA A 88 23.14 9.83 8.32
CA ALA A 88 22.54 9.43 7.06
C ALA A 88 22.17 10.71 6.31
N ALA A 89 22.78 10.93 5.16
CA ALA A 89 22.48 12.09 4.32
C ALA A 89 20.98 12.11 3.99
N PHE A 90 20.34 13.27 4.13
CA PHE A 90 18.96 13.53 3.70
C PHE A 90 18.88 13.85 2.20
N VAL A 91 19.82 13.32 1.43
CA VAL A 91 19.91 13.43 -0.02
C VAL A 91 20.39 12.08 -0.52
N ALA A 92 19.64 11.47 -1.43
CA ALA A 92 20.05 10.27 -2.15
C ALA A 92 20.62 10.67 -3.51
N ASP A 93 21.65 9.95 -3.96
CA ASP A 93 22.14 10.07 -5.33
C ASP A 93 21.24 9.25 -6.26
N GLY A 94 20.55 9.92 -7.18
CA GLY A 94 19.74 9.30 -8.22
C GLY A 94 20.54 8.94 -9.48
N GLY A 95 21.87 9.16 -9.48
CA GLY A 95 22.74 8.98 -10.64
C GLY A 95 22.71 10.14 -11.62
N ASP A 96 21.51 10.63 -11.97
CA ASP A 96 21.32 11.79 -12.85
C ASP A 96 20.95 13.08 -12.09
N ARG A 97 20.53 12.97 -10.83
CA ARG A 97 20.21 14.10 -9.94
C ARG A 97 20.34 13.72 -8.48
N GLN A 98 20.48 14.73 -7.63
CA GLN A 98 20.34 14.60 -6.19
C GLN A 98 18.86 14.63 -5.82
N VAL A 99 18.44 13.70 -4.96
CA VAL A 99 17.03 13.51 -4.55
C VAL A 99 16.91 13.72 -3.04
N PRO A 100 16.37 14.86 -2.58
CA PRO A 100 16.18 15.10 -1.16
C PRO A 100 15.25 14.07 -0.50
N ILE A 101 15.56 13.70 0.73
CA ILE A 101 14.75 12.83 1.58
C ILE A 101 14.10 13.69 2.65
N LEU A 102 12.79 13.92 2.54
CA LEU A 102 12.05 14.80 3.46
C LEU A 102 11.81 14.15 4.82
N PHE A 103 11.62 12.83 4.82
CA PHE A 103 11.39 12.06 6.04
C PHE A 103 11.86 10.61 5.85
N ARG A 104 12.26 9.99 6.96
CA ARG A 104 12.56 8.56 7.05
C ARG A 104 12.00 7.97 8.35
N LEU A 105 11.22 6.91 8.22
CA LEU A 105 10.96 5.96 9.31
C LEU A 105 11.93 4.79 9.16
N ALA A 106 12.60 4.40 10.25
CA ALA A 106 13.59 3.31 10.21
C ALA A 106 12.96 1.92 10.28
N SER A 107 11.82 1.77 10.97
CA SER A 107 11.10 0.51 11.13
C SER A 107 9.58 0.74 11.28
N PRO A 108 8.75 0.31 10.30
CA PRO A 108 9.15 -0.16 8.97
C PRO A 108 9.96 0.89 8.23
N GLN A 109 10.76 0.47 7.26
CA GLN A 109 11.53 1.42 6.46
C GLN A 109 10.60 2.15 5.50
N ILE A 110 10.36 3.44 5.76
CA ILE A 110 9.57 4.33 4.90
C ILE A 110 10.41 5.57 4.62
N ARG A 111 10.44 6.05 3.37
CA ARG A 111 11.16 7.26 2.98
C ARG A 111 10.28 8.10 2.06
N LEU A 112 10.27 9.41 2.27
CA LEU A 112 9.63 10.36 1.37
C LEU A 112 10.71 11.09 0.56
N TYR A 113 10.79 10.80 -0.73
CA TYR A 113 11.67 11.46 -1.67
C TYR A 113 10.99 12.71 -2.24
N GLN A 114 11.68 13.84 -2.24
CA GLN A 114 11.24 15.06 -2.91
C GLN A 114 11.75 15.08 -4.35
N GLN A 115 10.88 15.45 -5.30
CA GLN A 115 11.25 15.64 -6.71
C GLN A 115 12.08 14.48 -7.28
N LEU A 116 11.71 13.24 -6.94
CA LEU A 116 12.25 12.05 -7.58
C LEU A 116 12.06 12.15 -9.10
N LEU A 117 10.89 12.63 -9.54
CA LEU A 117 10.64 13.04 -10.91
C LEU A 117 10.51 14.57 -11.02
N SER A 118 10.92 15.11 -12.16
CA SER A 118 10.63 16.49 -12.52
C SER A 118 9.16 16.63 -12.93
N ALA A 119 8.65 17.87 -12.96
CA ALA A 119 7.28 18.11 -13.41
C ALA A 119 7.03 17.63 -14.85
N ASP A 120 8.02 17.82 -15.73
CA ASP A 120 7.96 17.40 -17.14
C ASP A 120 7.97 15.88 -17.28
N GLU A 121 8.78 15.17 -16.48
CA GLU A 121 8.79 13.70 -16.47
C GLU A 121 7.44 13.15 -16.03
N CYS A 122 6.82 13.77 -15.01
CA CYS A 122 5.48 13.40 -14.58
C CYS A 122 4.44 13.60 -15.69
N ASP A 123 4.44 14.76 -16.35
CA ASP A 123 3.47 15.06 -17.42
C ASP A 123 3.67 14.15 -18.63
N ALA A 124 4.93 13.83 -18.97
CA ALA A 124 5.26 12.91 -20.05
C ALA A 124 4.79 11.47 -19.75
N LEU A 125 4.95 10.97 -18.52
CA LEU A 125 4.39 9.67 -18.12
C LEU A 125 2.87 9.64 -18.21
N VAL A 126 2.19 10.70 -17.74
CA VAL A 126 0.73 10.82 -17.87
C VAL A 126 0.33 10.80 -19.34
N ALA A 127 0.98 11.59 -20.20
CA ALA A 127 0.70 11.64 -21.63
C ALA A 127 0.88 10.27 -22.32
N LEU A 128 1.99 9.56 -22.04
CA LEU A 128 2.25 8.21 -22.55
C LEU A 128 1.17 7.20 -22.14
N SER A 129 0.59 7.36 -20.95
CA SER A 129 -0.39 6.42 -20.40
C SER A 129 -1.82 6.60 -20.91
N ARG A 130 -2.21 7.80 -21.36
CA ARG A 130 -3.62 8.14 -21.66
C ARG A 130 -4.27 7.20 -22.70
N GLY A 131 -3.52 6.80 -23.73
CA GLY A 131 -4.02 5.90 -24.77
C GLY A 131 -4.14 4.42 -24.35
N ARG A 132 -3.68 4.06 -23.15
CA ARG A 132 -3.60 2.68 -22.65
C ARG A 132 -4.43 2.43 -21.39
N LEU A 133 -5.11 3.45 -20.88
CA LEU A 133 -5.85 3.33 -19.63
C LEU A 133 -7.04 2.38 -19.76
N ALA A 134 -7.02 1.30 -18.97
CA ALA A 134 -8.14 0.39 -18.76
C ALA A 134 -8.41 0.26 -17.25
N ARG A 135 -9.54 -0.32 -16.82
CA ARG A 135 -9.74 -0.61 -15.39
C ARG A 135 -8.60 -1.49 -14.88
N SER A 136 -8.01 -1.13 -13.74
CA SER A 136 -6.88 -1.88 -13.18
C SER A 136 -7.37 -3.15 -12.47
N PRO A 137 -6.82 -4.33 -12.79
CA PRO A 137 -7.15 -5.55 -12.06
C PRO A 137 -6.40 -5.67 -10.72
N VAL A 138 -6.83 -6.63 -9.92
CA VAL A 138 -6.18 -7.12 -8.69
C VAL A 138 -5.97 -8.62 -8.83
N VAL A 139 -4.85 -9.14 -8.33
CA VAL A 139 -4.53 -10.57 -8.34
C VAL A 139 -5.45 -11.29 -7.34
N ASN A 140 -6.14 -12.33 -7.82
CA ASN A 140 -6.96 -13.19 -6.99
C ASN A 140 -6.08 -14.00 -6.03
N PRO A 141 -6.33 -13.95 -4.71
CA PRO A 141 -5.49 -14.65 -3.74
C PRO A 141 -5.53 -16.18 -3.88
N ASP A 142 -6.64 -16.74 -4.35
CA ASP A 142 -6.87 -18.17 -4.43
C ASP A 142 -6.45 -18.75 -5.78
N THR A 143 -6.79 -18.07 -6.88
CA THR A 143 -6.52 -18.56 -8.24
C THR A 143 -5.25 -18.00 -8.87
N GLY A 144 -4.85 -16.78 -8.46
CA GLY A 144 -3.73 -16.03 -9.07
C GLY A 144 -4.13 -15.26 -10.33
N ASP A 145 -5.39 -15.33 -10.75
CA ASP A 145 -5.89 -14.63 -11.93
C ASP A 145 -6.10 -13.13 -11.65
N GLU A 146 -5.96 -12.31 -12.69
CA GLU A 146 -6.26 -10.88 -12.61
C GLU A 146 -7.78 -10.64 -12.71
N ASN A 147 -8.37 -10.04 -11.66
CA ASN A 147 -9.80 -9.76 -11.58
C ASN A 147 -10.09 -8.27 -11.40
N LEU A 148 -11.18 -7.80 -11.99
CA LEU A 148 -11.72 -6.46 -11.73
C LEU A 148 -12.62 -6.52 -10.51
N ILE A 149 -12.30 -5.75 -9.46
CA ILE A 149 -13.04 -5.72 -8.19
C ILE A 149 -13.30 -4.28 -7.75
N ASP A 150 -14.36 -4.06 -6.97
CA ASP A 150 -14.76 -2.72 -6.50
C ASP A 150 -13.79 -2.12 -5.48
N ALA A 151 -12.99 -2.95 -4.80
CA ALA A 151 -11.98 -2.50 -3.84
C ALA A 151 -10.86 -1.63 -4.46
N ARG A 152 -10.73 -1.62 -5.80
CA ARG A 152 -9.79 -0.78 -6.55
C ARG A 152 -10.50 -0.14 -7.73
N THR A 153 -10.65 1.18 -7.69
CA THR A 153 -11.44 1.92 -8.70
C THR A 153 -10.58 2.66 -9.74
N SER A 154 -9.28 2.38 -9.79
CA SER A 154 -8.36 3.07 -10.70
C SER A 154 -8.51 2.63 -12.15
N MET A 155 -8.21 3.54 -13.07
CA MET A 155 -7.76 3.17 -14.41
C MET A 155 -6.23 3.04 -14.39
N GLY A 156 -5.65 2.15 -15.17
CA GLY A 156 -4.21 2.01 -15.23
C GLY A 156 -3.67 1.57 -16.59
N ALA A 157 -2.38 1.83 -16.78
CA ALA A 157 -1.58 1.40 -17.91
C ALA A 157 -0.32 0.72 -17.35
N MET A 158 -0.04 -0.49 -17.81
CA MET A 158 1.19 -1.22 -17.46
C MET A 158 2.19 -1.09 -18.60
N PHE A 159 3.40 -0.65 -18.26
CA PHE A 159 4.53 -0.60 -19.19
C PHE A 159 5.49 -1.74 -18.92
N GLN A 160 6.17 -2.22 -19.95
CA GLN A 160 7.31 -3.12 -19.80
C GLN A 160 8.52 -2.34 -19.26
N VAL A 161 9.40 -3.03 -18.54
CA VAL A 161 10.70 -2.46 -18.11
C VAL A 161 11.47 -1.98 -19.34
N GLY A 162 11.98 -0.75 -19.29
CA GLY A 162 12.70 -0.11 -20.40
C GLY A 162 11.88 0.14 -21.66
N GLU A 163 10.54 0.08 -21.63
CA GLU A 163 9.71 0.22 -22.85
C GLU A 163 9.90 1.56 -23.58
N HIS A 164 10.22 2.62 -22.83
CA HIS A 164 10.53 3.94 -23.36
C HIS A 164 11.82 4.47 -22.72
N ALA A 165 12.61 5.25 -23.47
CA ALA A 165 13.81 5.90 -22.94
C ALA A 165 13.54 6.78 -21.70
N LEU A 166 12.34 7.36 -21.59
CA LEU A 166 11.92 8.05 -20.37
C LEU A 166 11.78 7.08 -19.18
N ILE A 167 11.11 5.95 -19.38
CA ILE A 167 10.89 4.94 -18.35
C ILE A 167 12.24 4.33 -17.93
N GLU A 168 13.10 3.99 -18.88
CA GLU A 168 14.44 3.45 -18.61
C GLU A 168 15.28 4.39 -17.73
N ARG A 169 15.30 5.69 -18.03
CA ARG A 169 15.99 6.69 -17.18
C ARG A 169 15.40 6.77 -15.78
N ILE A 170 14.07 6.71 -15.66
CA ILE A 170 13.38 6.72 -14.36
C ILE A 170 13.71 5.45 -13.57
N GLU A 171 13.73 4.28 -14.21
CA GLU A 171 14.07 3.00 -13.59
C GLU A 171 15.53 2.97 -13.11
N ALA A 172 16.46 3.53 -13.89
CA ALA A 172 17.85 3.71 -13.47
C ALA A 172 17.96 4.61 -12.23
N ARG A 173 17.20 5.71 -12.18
CA ARG A 173 17.15 6.59 -11.00
C ARG A 173 16.56 5.89 -9.78
N ILE A 174 15.48 5.11 -9.96
CA ILE A 174 14.89 4.30 -8.89
C ILE A 174 15.92 3.30 -8.36
N ALA A 175 16.67 2.65 -9.25
CA ALA A 175 17.73 1.72 -8.85
C ALA A 175 18.81 2.42 -8.01
N ALA A 176 19.27 3.60 -8.43
CA ALA A 176 20.26 4.39 -7.69
C ALA A 176 19.78 4.79 -6.28
N VAL A 177 18.56 5.31 -6.13
CA VAL A 177 18.06 5.78 -4.82
C VAL A 177 17.65 4.66 -3.86
N THR A 178 17.38 3.46 -4.37
CA THR A 178 16.97 2.30 -3.57
C THR A 178 18.08 1.28 -3.34
N GLY A 179 19.08 1.23 -4.22
CA GLY A 179 20.09 0.18 -4.26
C GLY A 179 19.58 -1.15 -4.85
N VAL A 180 18.38 -1.18 -5.44
CA VAL A 180 17.81 -2.39 -6.07
C VAL A 180 17.99 -2.28 -7.59
N PRO A 181 18.62 -3.25 -8.27
CA PRO A 181 18.84 -3.19 -9.71
C PRO A 181 17.54 -3.07 -10.52
N ALA A 182 17.59 -2.40 -11.67
CA ALA A 182 16.41 -2.14 -12.49
C ALA A 182 15.73 -3.44 -12.96
N GLU A 183 16.51 -4.50 -13.21
CA GLU A 183 16.03 -5.82 -13.61
C GLU A 183 15.27 -6.58 -12.52
N HIS A 184 15.37 -6.13 -11.27
CA HIS A 184 14.53 -6.60 -10.16
C HIS A 184 13.20 -5.86 -10.08
N GLY A 185 12.99 -4.81 -10.88
CA GLY A 185 11.74 -4.07 -10.90
C GLY A 185 10.69 -4.70 -11.81
N GLU A 186 9.45 -4.77 -11.36
CA GLU A 186 8.31 -4.98 -12.26
C GLU A 186 8.13 -3.79 -13.21
N GLY A 187 7.36 -3.96 -14.28
CA GLY A 187 6.99 -2.87 -15.17
C GLY A 187 6.35 -1.68 -14.42
N LEU A 188 6.55 -0.45 -14.91
CA LEU A 188 5.97 0.73 -14.28
C LEU A 188 4.44 0.72 -14.50
N GLN A 189 3.67 0.78 -13.42
CA GLN A 189 2.22 0.86 -13.49
C GLN A 189 1.76 2.30 -13.28
N ILE A 190 1.15 2.91 -14.30
CA ILE A 190 0.53 4.23 -14.17
C ILE A 190 -0.93 4.04 -13.77
N LEU A 191 -1.41 4.82 -12.80
CA LEU A 191 -2.80 4.79 -12.35
C LEU A 191 -3.42 6.18 -12.30
N ASN A 192 -4.72 6.26 -12.61
CA ASN A 192 -5.55 7.44 -12.47
C ASN A 192 -6.76 7.16 -11.56
N TYR A 193 -6.98 8.05 -10.60
CA TYR A 193 -8.14 8.08 -9.71
C TYR A 193 -8.89 9.39 -9.92
N LYS A 194 -10.17 9.28 -10.26
CA LYS A 194 -11.14 10.39 -10.32
C LYS A 194 -11.68 10.72 -8.92
N PRO A 195 -12.46 11.81 -8.72
CA PRO A 195 -13.11 12.08 -7.45
C PRO A 195 -13.89 10.85 -6.93
N GLY A 196 -13.75 10.56 -5.64
CA GLY A 196 -14.26 9.36 -4.98
C GLY A 196 -13.41 8.10 -5.19
N GLY A 197 -12.50 8.10 -6.16
CA GLY A 197 -11.66 6.94 -6.47
C GLY A 197 -10.65 6.65 -5.37
N GLU A 198 -10.50 5.37 -5.04
CA GLU A 198 -9.69 4.89 -3.92
C GLU A 198 -9.08 3.51 -4.19
N TYR A 199 -8.20 3.09 -3.27
CA TYR A 199 -7.79 1.69 -3.15
C TYR A 199 -7.78 1.31 -1.66
N GLN A 200 -8.65 0.35 -1.31
CA GLN A 200 -8.80 -0.18 0.02
C GLN A 200 -7.48 -0.73 0.60
N PRO A 201 -7.34 -0.82 1.95
CA PRO A 201 -6.13 -1.30 2.59
C PRO A 201 -5.67 -2.67 2.09
N HIS A 202 -4.40 -2.77 1.69
CA HIS A 202 -3.82 -3.99 1.16
C HIS A 202 -2.30 -4.07 1.43
N PHE A 203 -1.74 -5.22 1.11
CA PHE A 203 -0.30 -5.46 1.05
C PHE A 203 0.13 -5.57 -0.40
N ASP A 204 1.34 -5.09 -0.69
CA ASP A 204 1.96 -5.27 -2.00
C ASP A 204 2.72 -6.58 -2.11
N PHE A 205 3.20 -7.11 -0.99
CA PHE A 205 3.85 -8.42 -0.93
C PHE A 205 2.85 -9.56 -1.11
N PHE A 206 3.35 -10.72 -1.53
CA PHE A 206 2.56 -11.93 -1.71
C PHE A 206 2.58 -12.80 -0.46
N ASN A 207 1.44 -13.32 -0.05
CA ASN A 207 1.32 -14.29 1.01
C ASN A 207 1.56 -15.71 0.48
N PRO A 208 2.69 -16.37 0.84
CA PRO A 208 3.02 -17.71 0.33
C PRO A 208 2.03 -18.80 0.77
N GLN A 209 1.19 -18.54 1.78
CA GLN A 209 0.18 -19.48 2.25
C GLN A 209 -1.08 -19.47 1.37
N ARG A 210 -1.19 -18.53 0.42
CA ARG A 210 -2.32 -18.42 -0.50
C ARG A 210 -1.91 -18.92 -1.88
N PRO A 211 -2.55 -19.96 -2.44
CA PRO A 211 -2.09 -20.60 -3.68
C PRO A 211 -1.93 -19.65 -4.87
N GLY A 212 -2.85 -18.70 -5.04
CA GLY A 212 -2.79 -17.72 -6.12
C GLY A 212 -1.62 -16.75 -5.99
N GLU A 213 -1.38 -16.25 -4.78
CA GLU A 213 -0.25 -15.36 -4.48
C GLU A 213 1.09 -16.11 -4.49
N ALA A 214 1.12 -17.37 -4.06
CA ALA A 214 2.30 -18.23 -4.09
C ALA A 214 2.83 -18.43 -5.52
N ARG A 215 1.95 -18.47 -6.54
CA ARG A 215 2.36 -18.53 -7.95
C ARG A 215 3.17 -17.31 -8.37
N GLN A 216 2.86 -16.13 -7.84
CA GLN A 216 3.56 -14.87 -8.14
C GLN A 216 5.00 -14.84 -7.63
N LEU A 217 5.35 -15.75 -6.71
CA LEU A 217 6.71 -15.91 -6.18
C LEU A 217 7.64 -16.66 -7.15
N THR A 218 7.09 -17.34 -8.16
CA THR A 218 7.90 -18.13 -9.10
C THR A 218 8.76 -17.26 -10.02
N VAL A 219 8.31 -16.04 -10.31
CA VAL A 219 9.02 -15.05 -11.13
C VAL A 219 9.44 -13.88 -10.26
N GLY A 220 10.74 -13.57 -10.21
CA GLY A 220 11.31 -12.51 -9.37
C GLY A 220 11.25 -12.74 -7.86
N GLY A 221 10.54 -13.76 -7.36
CA GLY A 221 10.51 -14.08 -5.92
C GLY A 221 9.51 -13.26 -5.10
N GLN A 222 9.82 -12.83 -3.89
CA GLN A 222 8.96 -11.90 -3.15
C GLN A 222 9.13 -10.44 -3.63
N ARG A 223 8.07 -9.63 -3.54
CA ARG A 223 8.20 -8.16 -3.59
C ARG A 223 8.80 -7.66 -2.29
N ILE A 224 9.86 -6.88 -2.37
CA ILE A 224 10.64 -6.42 -1.21
C ILE A 224 10.35 -4.97 -0.83
N ALA A 225 9.91 -4.15 -1.80
CA ALA A 225 9.55 -2.75 -1.59
C ALA A 225 8.69 -2.18 -2.72
N THR A 226 8.00 -1.08 -2.42
CA THR A 226 7.21 -0.28 -3.36
C THR A 226 7.75 1.15 -3.40
N LEU A 227 7.73 1.74 -4.60
CA LEU A 227 7.63 3.20 -4.76
C LEU A 227 6.26 3.57 -5.32
N VAL A 228 5.57 4.46 -4.62
CA VAL A 228 4.43 5.21 -5.17
C VAL A 228 4.91 6.62 -5.48
N ILE A 229 4.95 6.95 -6.77
CA ILE A 229 5.42 8.23 -7.31
C ILE A 229 4.21 9.06 -7.70
N TYR A 230 4.08 10.27 -7.17
CA TYR A 230 2.95 11.16 -7.46
C TYR A 230 3.21 11.96 -8.75
N LEU A 231 2.39 11.74 -9.77
CA LEU A 231 2.55 12.40 -11.08
C LEU A 231 1.78 13.73 -11.16
N ASN A 232 0.90 13.99 -10.20
CA ASN A 232 0.28 15.28 -9.99
C ASN A 232 -0.06 15.49 -8.49
N THR A 233 -0.55 16.68 -8.17
CA THR A 233 -1.13 17.02 -6.87
C THR A 233 -2.63 17.20 -7.06
N PRO A 234 -3.50 16.31 -6.53
CA PRO A 234 -4.95 16.56 -6.49
C PRO A 234 -5.24 17.81 -5.65
N ALA A 235 -6.40 18.43 -5.89
CA ALA A 235 -6.79 19.63 -5.14
C ALA A 235 -7.13 19.30 -3.67
N ALA A 236 -7.74 18.12 -3.42
CA ALA A 236 -8.00 17.63 -2.07
C ALA A 236 -8.10 16.09 -2.02
N GLY A 237 -7.73 15.50 -0.88
CA GLY A 237 -7.76 14.05 -0.65
C GLY A 237 -6.65 13.28 -1.37
N GLY A 238 -6.82 11.97 -1.55
CA GLY A 238 -5.89 11.15 -2.33
C GLY A 238 -4.59 10.76 -1.62
N ALA A 239 -4.48 10.90 -0.30
CA ALA A 239 -3.28 10.51 0.43
C ALA A 239 -2.99 9.01 0.35
N THR A 240 -1.72 8.64 0.46
CA THR A 240 -1.31 7.26 0.70
C THR A 240 -1.24 7.04 2.22
N ALA A 241 -2.14 6.25 2.76
CA ALA A 241 -2.28 6.03 4.20
C ALA A 241 -1.64 4.71 4.63
N PHE A 242 -0.94 4.71 5.77
CA PHE A 242 -0.44 3.54 6.48
C PHE A 242 -1.19 3.42 7.81
N PRO A 243 -2.41 2.83 7.84
CA PRO A 243 -3.30 2.87 9.00
C PRO A 243 -2.69 2.30 10.28
N ARG A 244 -1.87 1.24 10.19
CA ARG A 244 -1.22 0.65 11.38
C ARG A 244 -0.13 1.54 12.00
N LEU A 245 0.26 2.60 11.31
CA LEU A 245 1.26 3.58 11.76
C LEU A 245 0.63 4.94 12.09
N GLY A 246 -0.65 5.15 11.78
CA GLY A 246 -1.28 6.49 11.84
C GLY A 246 -0.60 7.50 10.91
N LEU A 247 0.01 7.04 9.82
CA LEU A 247 0.77 7.87 8.87
C LEU A 247 -0.03 8.09 7.59
N GLU A 248 -0.05 9.32 7.10
CA GLU A 248 -0.55 9.67 5.77
C GLU A 248 0.51 10.46 5.01
N VAL A 249 0.66 10.14 3.72
CA VAL A 249 1.56 10.85 2.82
C VAL A 249 0.72 11.57 1.78
N ALA A 250 0.76 12.91 1.82
CA ALA A 250 0.09 13.74 0.85
C ALA A 250 0.70 13.57 -0.56
N PRO A 251 -0.13 13.49 -1.61
CA PRO A 251 0.35 13.43 -2.99
C PRO A 251 0.87 14.79 -3.42
N VAL A 252 2.17 14.89 -3.67
CA VAL A 252 2.81 16.11 -4.19
C VAL A 252 3.55 15.75 -5.46
N LYS A 253 3.21 16.39 -6.59
CA LYS A 253 3.79 16.12 -7.91
C LYS A 253 5.33 16.03 -7.85
N GLY A 254 5.87 14.95 -8.40
CA GLY A 254 7.30 14.65 -8.45
C GLY A 254 7.83 13.92 -7.21
N ASN A 255 7.12 13.97 -6.07
CA ASN A 255 7.54 13.26 -4.87
C ASN A 255 7.19 11.77 -4.96
N ALA A 256 7.88 10.95 -4.17
CA ALA A 256 7.62 9.53 -4.09
C ALA A 256 7.72 9.03 -2.65
N VAL A 257 6.78 8.17 -2.25
CA VAL A 257 6.91 7.39 -1.01
C VAL A 257 7.47 6.01 -1.35
N TYR A 258 8.58 5.69 -0.71
CA TYR A 258 9.18 4.36 -0.69
C TYR A 258 8.87 3.67 0.62
N PHE A 259 8.54 2.38 0.56
CA PHE A 259 8.41 1.55 1.76
C PHE A 259 8.81 0.12 1.46
N SER A 260 9.56 -0.50 2.39
CA SER A 260 9.94 -1.92 2.31
C SER A 260 9.18 -2.75 3.34
N TYR A 261 8.94 -4.01 3.00
CA TYR A 261 8.13 -4.92 3.83
C TYR A 261 8.95 -6.06 4.42
N LEU A 262 10.27 -6.06 4.30
CA LEU A 262 11.12 -7.08 4.92
C LEU A 262 11.63 -6.61 6.28
N LEU A 263 11.34 -7.41 7.30
CA LEU A 263 11.98 -7.31 8.61
C LEU A 263 13.39 -7.90 8.56
N PRO A 264 14.28 -7.54 9.51
CA PRO A 264 15.65 -8.07 9.55
C PRO A 264 15.75 -9.60 9.66
N ASP A 265 14.70 -10.26 10.15
CA ASP A 265 14.58 -11.72 10.27
C ASP A 265 14.00 -12.39 9.01
N GLY A 266 13.72 -11.61 7.95
CA GLY A 266 13.15 -12.08 6.70
C GLY A 266 11.63 -12.21 6.70
N MET A 267 10.95 -11.89 7.81
CA MET A 267 9.49 -11.88 7.88
C MET A 267 8.90 -10.65 7.20
N LEU A 268 7.63 -10.75 6.78
CA LEU A 268 6.90 -9.64 6.17
C LEU A 268 6.37 -8.68 7.25
N ASP A 269 6.63 -7.39 7.10
CA ASP A 269 6.24 -6.35 8.03
C ASP A 269 4.80 -5.91 7.76
N GLU A 270 3.85 -6.47 8.51
CA GLU A 270 2.45 -6.14 8.35
C GLU A 270 2.10 -4.67 8.68
N ARG A 271 2.99 -3.91 9.32
CA ARG A 271 2.77 -2.47 9.56
C ARG A 271 2.79 -1.66 8.25
N THR A 272 3.25 -2.26 7.16
CA THR A 272 3.22 -1.69 5.80
C THR A 272 1.86 -1.80 5.11
N LEU A 273 0.83 -2.31 5.80
CA LEU A 273 -0.55 -2.22 5.33
C LEU A 273 -0.83 -0.77 4.92
N HIS A 274 -1.24 -0.57 3.67
CA HIS A 274 -1.41 0.77 3.12
C HIS A 274 -2.63 0.86 2.21
N ALA A 275 -3.10 2.08 1.98
CA ALA A 275 -4.29 2.39 1.19
C ALA A 275 -4.10 3.68 0.38
N GLY A 276 -4.82 3.80 -0.72
CA GLY A 276 -5.03 5.09 -1.40
C GLY A 276 -6.36 5.67 -0.94
N LEU A 277 -6.33 6.73 -0.13
CA LEU A 277 -7.55 7.39 0.34
C LEU A 277 -8.33 8.03 -0.82
N PRO A 278 -9.66 8.18 -0.69
CA PRO A 278 -10.48 8.83 -1.72
C PRO A 278 -9.93 10.19 -2.16
N VAL A 279 -9.92 10.42 -3.47
CA VAL A 279 -9.72 11.77 -4.01
C VAL A 279 -10.97 12.59 -3.73
N ALA A 280 -10.86 13.68 -2.99
CA ALA A 280 -12.01 14.55 -2.71
C ALA A 280 -12.25 15.52 -3.86
N GLU A 281 -11.19 16.17 -4.37
CA GLU A 281 -11.28 17.15 -5.46
C GLU A 281 -10.10 17.03 -6.44
N GLY A 282 -10.38 17.21 -7.74
CA GLY A 282 -9.41 17.04 -8.82
C GLY A 282 -9.25 15.58 -9.26
N GLU A 283 -8.04 15.20 -9.64
CA GLU A 283 -7.69 13.80 -9.94
C GLU A 283 -6.31 13.46 -9.40
N LYS A 284 -6.05 12.19 -9.12
CA LYS A 284 -4.74 11.69 -8.69
C LYS A 284 -4.15 10.78 -9.75
N TRP A 285 -2.94 11.08 -10.16
CA TRP A 285 -2.10 10.24 -11.01
C TRP A 285 -0.89 9.75 -10.22
N ILE A 286 -0.63 8.45 -10.29
CA ILE A 286 0.56 7.85 -9.69
C ILE A 286 1.25 6.90 -10.66
N ALA A 287 2.56 6.74 -10.49
CA ALA A 287 3.31 5.62 -11.02
C ALA A 287 3.74 4.71 -9.85
N THR A 288 3.43 3.43 -9.94
CA THR A 288 3.83 2.42 -8.97
C THR A 288 4.95 1.57 -9.57
N LYS A 289 6.02 1.38 -8.79
CA LYS A 289 7.12 0.46 -9.11
C LYS A 289 7.26 -0.53 -7.96
N TRP A 290 7.00 -1.81 -8.24
CA TRP A 290 7.28 -2.89 -7.30
C TRP A 290 8.67 -3.46 -7.56
N LEU A 291 9.40 -3.69 -6.47
CA LEU A 291 10.77 -4.21 -6.49
C LEU A 291 10.78 -5.64 -5.98
N ARG A 292 11.48 -6.54 -6.67
CA ARG A 292 11.56 -7.98 -6.40
C ARG A 292 12.89 -8.38 -5.76
N GLU A 293 12.91 -9.51 -5.06
CA GLU A 293 14.15 -10.07 -4.47
C GLU A 293 15.16 -10.53 -5.53
N ARG A 294 14.67 -11.02 -6.66
CA ARG A 294 15.44 -11.60 -7.76
C ARG A 294 15.07 -10.90 -9.07
N PRO A 295 15.88 -11.05 -10.13
CA PRO A 295 15.51 -10.53 -11.45
C PRO A 295 14.10 -10.96 -11.85
N TYR A 296 13.25 -9.97 -12.14
CA TYR A 296 11.87 -10.20 -12.56
C TYR A 296 11.78 -10.63 -14.02
N ARG A 297 12.82 -10.30 -14.81
CA ARG A 297 13.08 -10.92 -16.11
C ARG A 297 14.06 -12.08 -15.93
N SER A 298 13.70 -13.26 -16.41
CA SER A 298 14.73 -14.19 -16.87
C SER A 298 15.34 -13.58 -18.13
N GLU A 299 16.65 -13.67 -18.32
CA GLU A 299 17.22 -13.42 -19.65
C GLU A 299 16.42 -14.23 -20.68
N ALA A 300 16.03 -13.57 -21.77
CA ALA A 300 15.34 -14.21 -22.89
C ALA A 300 16.33 -15.12 -23.65
#